data_AF-A0AAP0CVE1-F1
#
_entry.id   AF-A0AAP0CVE1-F1
#
_cell.length_a   1.000
_cell.length_b   1.000
_cell.length_c   1.000
_cell.angle_alpha   90.00
_cell.angle_beta   90.00
_cell.angle_gamma   90.00
#
_symmetry.space_group_name_H-M   'P 1'
#
loop_
_entity.id
_entity.type
_entity.pdbx_description
1 polymer ?
#
loop_
_entity_poly.entity_id
_entity_poly.type
_entity_poly.pdbx_seq_one_letter_code
_entity_poly.pdbx_strand_id
1 'polypeptide(L)'
;MAMKVSFFFVCFLMSFIFSSSSSLTTTTGSIDWWCTQTPHYQTCNHHIAYSNISSTTISINQFLDMTVAAAINEARSVQKRAQGIYLDYEPNALGKNLWGSCVDYFDGIVFTLNMVLDPTEQARPLDVHTWLSAGLTYINVCEKGFEMINMTNTMLLSISTELRELLLNSLAISVAIQGGSYSNNSRGLHGWEFSNEYKLLNSRNFDPDVTVAKDGSGDFMTVQEAVDSTRKEREWGERYVIFVKRGVYEEQVYIAHDVNFVLMYGEGVNNTIISAAEHSGGDLKSSATFQVWGRGFMAVDMTFRNTAGPNGGQAVAFLSNSDESVIYHCSIEGYQDTLFSLHFKQFYKECQIFGTVDFIFGNGHSVFQDCQVFLRKPLPGGGLVVTAQGRQYQNESSGFSLQGCNITAGEDLKPVIDQFKKAFLGRPWFDYARTVFMESFLDDLVDPLGWEDGWGHKDTAYCGEYNNYGPGSTTDHRVDWPNYEAITDPDIAKQFTVVEFIVGDDWIPTTGVPYVPGFERS
;
A
#
# COMPACT_ATOMS: atom_id res chain seq x y z
N MET A 1 -41.27 -8.64 47.44
CA MET A 1 -40.13 -7.80 47.87
C MET A 1 -38.87 -8.39 47.26
N ALA A 2 -38.50 -7.94 46.06
CA ALA A 2 -37.24 -8.24 45.39
C ALA A 2 -37.07 -7.17 44.31
N MET A 3 -36.19 -6.21 44.59
CA MET A 3 -35.91 -5.03 43.78
C MET A 3 -35.06 -5.43 42.57
N LYS A 4 -35.57 -5.21 41.36
CA LYS A 4 -34.76 -5.23 40.13
C LYS A 4 -33.98 -3.93 40.05
N VAL A 5 -32.66 -4.00 40.08
CA VAL A 5 -31.76 -2.88 39.83
C VAL A 5 -31.42 -2.88 38.34
N SER A 6 -31.94 -1.91 37.60
CA SER A 6 -31.49 -1.60 36.24
C SER A 6 -30.19 -0.80 36.30
N PHE A 7 -29.12 -1.33 35.73
CA PHE A 7 -27.92 -0.55 35.43
C PHE A 7 -28.16 0.23 34.13
N PHE A 8 -28.32 1.54 34.24
CA PHE A 8 -28.20 2.46 33.11
C PHE A 8 -26.71 2.60 32.78
N PHE A 9 -26.29 2.08 31.64
CA PHE A 9 -24.98 2.38 31.06
C PHE A 9 -25.11 3.72 30.33
N VAL A 10 -24.64 4.80 30.96
CA VAL A 10 -24.56 6.12 30.32
C VAL A 10 -23.29 6.13 29.48
N CYS A 11 -23.43 5.93 28.16
CA CYS A 11 -22.37 6.21 27.20
C CYS A 11 -22.08 7.71 27.23
N PHE A 12 -20.91 8.11 27.72
CA PHE A 12 -20.36 9.44 27.48
C PHE A 12 -19.90 9.51 26.02
N LEU A 13 -20.78 9.98 25.14
CA LEU A 13 -20.40 10.55 23.85
C LEU A 13 -19.65 11.86 24.15
N MET A 14 -18.32 11.81 24.18
CA MET A 14 -17.48 13.01 24.04
C MET A 14 -17.60 13.48 22.59
N SER A 15 -18.66 14.23 22.30
CA SER A 15 -18.77 15.02 21.08
C SER A 15 -17.77 16.17 21.18
N PHE A 16 -16.65 16.08 20.45
CA PHE A 16 -15.76 17.21 20.23
C PHE A 16 -16.49 18.26 19.39
N ILE A 17 -17.02 19.29 20.04
CA ILE A 17 -17.53 20.50 19.39
C ILE A 17 -16.31 21.36 19.08
N PHE A 18 -15.80 21.29 17.86
CA PHE A 18 -14.89 22.31 17.34
C PHE A 18 -15.70 23.56 17.00
N SER A 19 -15.65 24.56 17.88
CA SER A 19 -16.13 25.91 17.60
C SER A 19 -15.29 26.54 16.49
N SER A 20 -15.91 26.73 15.33
CA SER A 20 -15.36 27.45 14.20
C SER A 20 -15.27 28.95 14.50
N SER A 21 -14.06 29.47 14.71
CA SER A 21 -13.76 30.89 14.48
C SER A 21 -12.26 31.14 14.29
N SER A 22 -11.95 31.68 13.11
CA SER A 22 -10.86 32.60 12.75
C SER A 22 -9.38 32.14 12.80
N SER A 23 -8.76 32.13 11.61
CA SER A 23 -7.34 32.38 11.28
C SER A 23 -6.28 31.65 12.12
N LEU A 24 -5.60 30.67 11.52
CA LEU A 24 -4.44 29.98 12.10
C LEU A 24 -3.31 30.98 12.41
N THR A 25 -3.31 31.47 13.64
CA THR A 25 -2.10 31.77 14.40
C THR A 25 -1.37 30.46 14.66
N THR A 26 -0.06 30.41 14.45
CA THR A 26 0.85 29.33 14.84
C THR A 26 0.45 28.75 16.20
N THR A 27 -0.22 27.59 16.23
CA THR A 27 -0.59 26.94 17.49
C THR A 27 0.69 26.49 18.18
N THR A 28 0.94 27.04 19.35
CA THR A 28 2.10 26.70 20.17
C THR A 28 1.62 26.21 21.53
N GLY A 29 2.39 25.31 22.13
CA GLY A 29 2.06 24.69 23.40
C GLY A 29 3.30 24.14 24.07
N SER A 30 3.23 23.87 25.38
CA SER A 30 4.28 23.14 26.07
C SER A 30 4.27 21.67 25.64
N ILE A 31 5.41 20.98 25.79
CA ILE A 31 5.52 19.56 25.44
C ILE A 31 4.54 18.71 26.25
N ASP A 32 4.40 18.97 27.56
CA ASP A 32 3.44 18.26 28.41
C ASP A 32 2.01 18.40 27.88
N TRP A 33 1.62 19.64 27.53
CA TRP A 33 0.29 19.89 26.99
C TRP A 33 0.09 19.17 25.66
N TRP A 34 1.06 19.25 24.74
CA TRP A 34 1.00 18.54 23.47
C TRP A 34 0.84 17.03 23.63
N CYS A 35 1.58 16.39 24.54
CA CYS A 35 1.40 14.96 24.81
C CYS A 35 -0.02 14.62 25.28
N THR A 36 -0.68 15.47 26.08
CA THR A 36 -2.08 15.24 26.48
C THR A 36 -3.09 15.29 25.32
N GLN A 37 -2.70 15.84 24.16
CA GLN A 37 -3.54 15.89 22.96
C GLN A 37 -3.37 14.64 22.08
N THR A 38 -2.45 13.74 22.42
CA THR A 38 -2.17 12.51 21.65
C THR A 38 -2.95 11.31 22.20
N PRO A 39 -3.31 10.32 21.35
CA PRO A 39 -4.07 9.13 21.78
C PRO A 39 -3.35 8.28 22.84
N HIS A 40 -2.01 8.25 22.82
CA HIS A 40 -1.18 7.52 23.77
C HIS A 40 -0.28 8.48 24.56
N TYR A 41 -0.91 9.32 25.39
CA TYR A 41 -0.23 10.38 26.13
C TYR A 41 0.83 9.87 27.13
N GLN A 42 0.64 8.67 27.72
CA GLN A 42 1.61 8.10 28.67
C GLN A 42 2.94 7.79 27.97
N THR A 43 2.87 7.16 26.80
CA THR A 43 4.03 6.81 25.97
C THR A 43 4.70 8.06 25.42
N CYS A 44 3.92 9.06 25.00
CA CYS A 44 4.44 10.38 24.64
C CYS A 44 5.21 11.02 25.82
N ASN A 45 4.63 11.03 27.02
CA ASN A 45 5.27 11.62 28.19
C ASN A 45 6.58 10.90 28.57
N HIS A 46 6.60 9.56 28.47
CA HIS A 46 7.79 8.76 28.77
C HIS A 46 8.96 9.08 27.83
N HIS A 47 8.70 9.06 26.52
CA HIS A 47 9.76 9.20 25.51
C HIS A 47 10.13 10.66 25.20
N ILE A 48 9.19 11.59 25.33
CA ILE A 48 9.33 12.96 24.83
C ILE A 48 9.35 13.98 25.96
N ALA A 49 8.37 13.97 26.86
CA ALA A 49 8.26 15.00 27.89
C ALA A 49 9.35 14.87 28.98
N TYR A 50 9.64 13.63 29.41
CA TYR A 50 10.63 13.37 30.46
C TYR A 50 12.07 13.71 30.03
N SER A 51 12.37 13.59 28.73
CA SER A 51 13.70 13.82 28.16
C SER A 51 13.98 15.29 27.82
N ASN A 52 12.97 16.17 27.85
CA ASN A 52 13.06 17.56 27.42
C ASN A 52 12.65 18.55 28.53
N ILE A 53 13.05 19.82 28.41
CA ILE A 53 12.60 20.89 29.33
C ILE A 53 11.12 21.16 29.05
N SER A 54 10.25 20.56 29.84
CA SER A 54 8.81 20.44 29.58
C SER A 54 8.04 21.77 29.48
N SER A 55 8.63 22.89 29.94
CA SER A 55 8.07 24.24 29.88
C SER A 55 8.32 25.00 28.57
N THR A 56 9.11 24.45 27.65
CA THR A 56 9.43 25.12 26.36
C THR A 56 8.20 25.12 25.45
N THR A 57 7.83 26.29 24.93
CA THR A 57 6.71 26.44 24.00
C THR A 57 7.16 26.13 22.58
N ILE A 58 6.54 25.13 21.94
CA ILE A 58 6.86 24.65 20.60
C ILE A 58 5.63 24.64 19.69
N SER A 59 5.86 24.74 18.38
CA SER A 59 4.83 24.59 17.35
C SER A 59 4.42 23.12 17.16
N ILE A 60 3.26 22.89 16.53
CA ILE A 60 2.78 21.55 16.18
C ILE A 60 3.75 20.79 15.24
N ASN A 61 4.41 21.48 14.31
CA ASN A 61 5.38 20.85 13.41
C ASN A 61 6.64 20.41 14.17
N GLN A 62 7.16 21.27 15.06
CA GLN A 62 8.28 20.88 15.93
C GLN A 62 7.90 19.71 16.84
N PHE A 63 6.66 19.68 17.34
CA PHE A 63 6.18 18.56 18.14
C PHE A 63 6.06 17.27 17.31
N LEU A 64 5.58 17.35 16.06
CA LEU A 64 5.59 16.22 15.13
C LEU A 64 7.01 15.67 14.96
N ASP A 65 7.99 16.53 14.64
CA ASP A 65 9.40 16.14 14.47
C ASP A 65 9.93 15.38 15.70
N MET A 66 9.59 15.86 16.90
CA MET A 66 9.96 15.20 18.16
C MET A 66 9.31 13.83 18.32
N THR A 67 8.02 13.69 17.96
CA THR A 67 7.33 12.38 18.02
C THR A 67 7.90 11.38 17.02
N VAL A 68 8.24 11.83 15.82
CA VAL A 68 8.84 11.01 14.77
C VAL A 68 10.25 10.59 15.17
N ALA A 69 11.05 11.49 15.73
CA ALA A 69 12.37 11.16 16.25
C ALA A 69 12.31 10.11 17.37
N ALA A 70 11.33 10.20 18.27
CA ALA A 70 11.11 9.18 19.29
C ALA A 70 10.73 7.82 18.67
N ALA A 71 9.83 7.81 17.68
CA ALA A 71 9.45 6.60 16.95
C ALA A 71 10.64 5.97 16.21
N ILE A 72 11.53 6.75 15.60
CA ILE A 72 12.76 6.25 14.95
C ILE A 72 13.67 5.55 15.98
N ASN A 73 13.88 6.18 17.14
CA ASN A 73 14.72 5.62 18.19
C ASN A 73 14.17 4.29 18.70
N GLU A 74 12.85 4.23 18.93
CA GLU A 74 12.20 2.99 19.34
C GLU A 74 12.21 1.94 18.22
N ALA A 75 12.00 2.32 16.95
CA ALA A 75 12.08 1.40 15.81
C ALA A 75 13.45 0.73 15.71
N ARG A 76 14.55 1.47 15.91
CA ARG A 76 15.91 0.91 15.99
C ARG A 76 16.07 -0.07 17.17
N SER A 77 15.42 0.19 18.29
CA SER A 77 15.40 -0.71 19.46
C SER A 77 14.63 -1.99 19.16
N VAL A 78 13.44 -1.89 18.56
CA VAL A 78 12.63 -3.04 18.13
C VAL A 78 13.36 -3.88 17.10
N GLN A 79 13.94 -3.26 16.06
CA GLN A 79 14.73 -3.93 15.04
C GLN A 79 15.86 -4.78 15.65
N LYS A 80 16.63 -4.21 16.58
CA LYS A 80 17.71 -4.94 17.28
C LYS A 80 17.19 -6.12 18.08
N ARG A 81 16.06 -5.96 18.78
CA ARG A 81 15.41 -7.04 19.54
C ARG A 81 14.92 -8.15 18.61
N ALA A 82 14.24 -7.80 17.52
CA ALA A 82 13.78 -8.74 16.50
C ALA A 82 14.95 -9.49 15.85
N GLN A 83 16.06 -8.80 15.55
CA GLN A 83 17.27 -9.42 15.03
C GLN A 83 17.89 -10.42 16.02
N GLY A 84 17.91 -10.08 17.31
CA GLY A 84 18.35 -11.02 18.35
C GLY A 84 17.50 -12.29 18.36
N ILE A 85 16.17 -12.13 18.36
CA ILE A 85 15.23 -13.26 18.30
C ILE A 85 15.43 -14.09 17.04
N TYR A 86 15.58 -13.46 15.87
CA TYR A 86 15.84 -14.14 14.60
C TYR A 86 17.12 -15.01 14.65
N LEU A 87 18.20 -14.46 15.22
CA LEU A 87 19.48 -15.17 15.35
C LEU A 87 19.41 -16.33 16.35
N ASP A 88 18.60 -16.20 17.40
CA ASP A 88 18.42 -17.23 18.43
C ASP A 88 17.55 -18.41 17.96
N TYR A 89 16.76 -18.25 16.87
CA TYR A 89 15.97 -19.35 16.32
C TYR A 89 16.84 -20.40 15.62
N GLU A 90 16.50 -21.67 15.77
CA GLU A 90 17.14 -22.77 15.02
C GLU A 90 16.95 -22.61 13.50
N PRO A 91 17.91 -23.03 12.64
CA PRO A 91 17.91 -22.77 11.19
C PRO A 91 16.69 -23.21 10.37
N ASN A 92 15.72 -23.93 10.92
CA ASN A 92 14.46 -24.29 10.27
C ASN A 92 13.25 -24.18 11.21
N ALA A 93 13.39 -23.45 12.32
CA ALA A 93 12.28 -23.25 13.24
C ALA A 93 11.14 -22.51 12.53
N LEU A 94 9.91 -22.99 12.76
CA LEU A 94 8.70 -22.33 12.27
C LEU A 94 8.70 -20.86 12.75
N GLY A 95 8.48 -19.92 11.84
CA GLY A 95 8.52 -18.49 12.13
C GLY A 95 9.91 -17.83 12.09
N LYS A 96 11.01 -18.57 11.88
CA LYS A 96 12.34 -17.95 11.72
C LYS A 96 12.39 -16.97 10.54
N ASN A 97 11.94 -17.39 9.36
CA ASN A 97 11.93 -16.53 8.17
C ASN A 97 11.04 -15.30 8.36
N LEU A 98 9.91 -15.46 9.05
CA LEU A 98 9.05 -14.34 9.44
C LEU A 98 9.77 -13.33 10.32
N TRP A 99 10.55 -13.77 11.32
CA TRP A 99 11.36 -12.85 12.09
C TRP A 99 12.38 -12.10 11.23
N GLY A 100 12.98 -12.76 10.23
CA GLY A 100 13.82 -12.11 9.22
C GLY A 100 13.08 -11.01 8.46
N SER A 101 11.90 -11.32 7.90
CA SER A 101 11.06 -10.33 7.22
C SER A 101 10.60 -9.21 8.16
N CYS A 102 10.34 -9.50 9.44
CA CYS A 102 10.02 -8.48 10.44
C CYS A 102 11.20 -7.54 10.72
N VAL A 103 12.44 -8.05 10.72
CA VAL A 103 13.62 -7.16 10.81
C VAL A 103 13.65 -6.20 9.63
N ASP A 104 13.41 -6.68 8.41
CA ASP A 104 13.36 -5.84 7.21
C ASP A 104 12.23 -4.81 7.31
N TYR A 105 11.05 -5.21 7.80
CA TYR A 105 9.94 -4.30 8.06
C TYR A 105 10.28 -3.21 9.09
N PHE A 106 10.95 -3.56 10.20
CA PHE A 106 11.40 -2.56 11.18
C PHE A 106 12.49 -1.63 10.62
N ASP A 107 13.37 -2.13 9.75
CA ASP A 107 14.30 -1.29 9.01
C ASP A 107 13.56 -0.32 8.08
N GLY A 108 12.54 -0.81 7.38
CA GLY A 108 11.63 -0.01 6.56
C GLY A 108 10.92 1.09 7.33
N ILE A 109 10.52 0.85 8.59
CA ILE A 109 10.00 1.92 9.48
C ILE A 109 11.07 2.98 9.70
N VAL A 110 12.29 2.58 10.07
CA VAL A 110 13.40 3.52 10.31
C VAL A 110 13.66 4.35 9.06
N PHE A 111 13.80 3.71 7.89
CA PHE A 111 14.01 4.39 6.61
C PHE A 111 12.90 5.42 6.34
N THR A 112 11.64 4.98 6.41
CA THR A 112 10.48 5.80 6.06
C THR A 112 10.32 7.00 7.00
N LEU A 113 10.54 6.81 8.30
CA LEU A 113 10.46 7.91 9.27
C LEU A 113 11.62 8.90 9.14
N ASN A 114 12.81 8.47 8.72
CA ASN A 114 13.89 9.41 8.43
C ASN A 114 13.54 10.34 7.26
N MET A 115 12.79 9.86 6.25
CA MET A 115 12.31 10.73 5.16
C MET A 115 11.42 11.87 5.68
N VAL A 116 10.60 11.62 6.71
CA VAL A 116 9.75 12.66 7.34
C VAL A 116 10.60 13.81 7.92
N LEU A 117 11.78 13.50 8.45
CA LEU A 117 12.68 14.47 9.07
C LEU A 117 13.72 15.06 8.10
N ASP A 118 13.77 14.57 6.85
CA ASP A 118 14.73 15.00 5.87
C ASP A 118 14.20 16.24 5.12
N PRO A 119 14.80 17.43 5.30
CA PRO A 119 14.35 18.64 4.62
C PRO A 119 14.57 18.59 3.10
N THR A 120 15.44 17.71 2.60
CA THR A 120 15.71 17.56 1.16
C THR A 120 14.58 16.85 0.42
N GLU A 121 13.77 16.06 1.13
CA GLU A 121 12.59 15.39 0.57
C GLU A 121 11.46 16.37 0.22
N GLN A 122 11.45 17.57 0.82
CA GLN A 122 10.42 18.60 0.60
C GLN A 122 8.99 18.05 0.72
N ALA A 123 8.77 17.17 1.70
CA ALA A 123 7.56 16.37 1.84
C ALA A 123 6.29 17.23 1.98
N ARG A 124 5.24 16.88 1.23
CA ARG A 124 3.91 17.48 1.41
C ARG A 124 3.25 16.90 2.67
N PRO A 125 2.21 17.56 3.21
CA PRO A 125 1.46 17.01 4.34
C PRO A 125 0.89 15.60 4.09
N LEU A 126 0.49 15.28 2.86
CA LEU A 126 0.05 13.92 2.51
C LEU A 126 1.21 12.93 2.52
N ASP A 127 2.38 13.29 2.00
CA ASP A 127 3.56 12.41 2.00
C ASP A 127 3.94 12.01 3.42
N VAL A 128 4.07 13.01 4.32
CA VAL A 128 4.33 12.76 5.74
C VAL A 128 3.30 11.81 6.35
N HIS A 129 2.03 12.04 6.07
CA HIS A 129 0.94 11.22 6.59
C HIS A 129 0.93 9.78 6.03
N THR A 130 1.21 9.62 4.74
CA THR A 130 1.40 8.31 4.11
C THR A 130 2.64 7.61 4.69
N TRP A 131 3.77 8.28 4.86
CA TRP A 131 4.99 7.70 5.42
C TRP A 131 4.81 7.24 6.87
N LEU A 132 4.07 8.00 7.68
CA LEU A 132 3.68 7.59 9.04
C LEU A 132 2.77 6.36 9.04
N SER A 133 1.80 6.31 8.11
CA SER A 133 0.91 5.15 7.93
C SER A 133 1.67 3.88 7.52
N ALA A 134 2.76 4.03 6.73
CA ALA A 134 3.61 2.92 6.33
C ALA A 134 4.21 2.20 7.55
N GLY A 135 4.62 2.99 8.55
CA GLY A 135 5.20 2.47 9.78
C GLY A 135 4.30 1.47 10.49
N LEU A 136 3.00 1.76 10.53
CA LEU A 136 1.98 0.89 11.13
C LEU A 136 1.74 -0.37 10.30
N THR A 137 1.71 -0.22 8.98
CA THR A 137 1.54 -1.34 8.03
C THR A 137 2.62 -2.40 8.20
N TYR A 138 3.88 -2.00 8.34
CA TYR A 138 5.00 -2.91 8.57
C TYR A 138 4.84 -3.76 9.83
N ILE A 139 4.33 -3.16 10.93
CA ILE A 139 4.03 -3.88 12.17
C ILE A 139 2.87 -4.86 11.94
N ASN A 140 1.77 -4.39 11.34
CA ASN A 140 0.57 -5.18 11.13
C ASN A 140 0.82 -6.40 10.23
N VAL A 141 1.59 -6.25 9.14
CA VAL A 141 1.92 -7.35 8.22
C VAL A 141 2.86 -8.36 8.89
N CYS A 142 3.82 -7.88 9.69
CA CYS A 142 4.66 -8.76 10.52
C CYS A 142 3.80 -9.60 11.48
N GLU A 143 2.86 -8.97 12.20
CA GLU A 143 1.93 -9.67 13.10
C GLU A 143 1.06 -10.69 12.35
N LYS A 144 0.52 -10.29 11.19
CA LYS A 144 -0.34 -11.15 10.39
C LYS A 144 0.38 -12.39 9.85
N GLY A 145 1.66 -12.27 9.48
CA GLY A 145 2.47 -13.41 9.06
C GLY A 145 2.51 -14.52 10.12
N PHE A 146 2.61 -14.17 11.40
CA PHE A 146 2.57 -15.14 12.49
C PHE A 146 1.17 -15.76 12.68
N GLU A 147 0.10 -14.98 12.52
CA GLU A 147 -1.27 -15.50 12.56
C GLU A 147 -1.52 -16.53 11.44
N MET A 148 -1.02 -16.26 10.23
CA MET A 148 -1.20 -17.13 9.06
C MET A 148 -0.61 -18.53 9.25
N ILE A 149 0.40 -18.67 10.10
CA ILE A 149 1.01 -19.96 10.46
C ILE A 149 0.51 -20.50 11.81
N ASN A 150 -0.59 -19.94 12.33
CA ASN A 150 -1.20 -20.30 13.61
C ASN A 150 -0.22 -20.19 14.81
N MET A 151 0.68 -19.20 14.77
CA MET A 151 1.60 -18.92 15.86
C MET A 151 1.16 -17.69 16.64
N THR A 152 0.81 -17.88 17.91
CA THR A 152 0.67 -16.74 18.83
C THR A 152 2.05 -16.20 19.18
N ASN A 153 2.33 -14.95 18.79
CA ASN A 153 3.63 -14.32 19.02
C ASN A 153 3.53 -13.17 20.04
N THR A 154 3.51 -13.52 21.33
CA THR A 154 3.49 -12.51 22.41
C THR A 154 4.80 -11.72 22.50
N MET A 155 5.90 -12.23 21.94
CA MET A 155 7.18 -11.53 21.90
C MET A 155 7.14 -10.36 20.92
N LEU A 156 6.55 -10.54 19.75
CA LEU A 156 6.37 -9.46 18.78
C LEU A 156 5.57 -8.31 19.40
N LEU A 157 4.42 -8.63 20.00
CA LEU A 157 3.58 -7.66 20.69
C LEU A 157 4.36 -6.92 21.80
N SER A 158 5.16 -7.65 22.60
CA SER A 158 5.88 -7.03 23.72
C SER A 158 6.99 -6.09 23.26
N ILE A 159 7.61 -6.34 22.11
CA ILE A 159 8.64 -5.45 21.56
C ILE A 159 8.05 -4.32 20.71
N SER A 160 6.90 -4.50 20.05
CA SER A 160 6.36 -3.53 19.09
C SER A 160 5.35 -2.54 19.68
N THR A 161 4.82 -2.79 20.90
CA THR A 161 3.71 -1.99 21.46
C THR A 161 4.04 -0.50 21.57
N GLU A 162 5.16 -0.13 22.19
CA GLU A 162 5.51 1.29 22.35
C GLU A 162 5.77 1.97 21.01
N LEU A 163 6.41 1.26 20.06
CA LEU A 163 6.62 1.77 18.70
C LEU A 163 5.29 2.07 18.00
N ARG A 164 4.33 1.15 18.08
CA ARG A 164 3.00 1.35 17.52
C ARG A 164 2.31 2.56 18.11
N GLU A 165 2.36 2.72 19.43
CA GLU A 165 1.75 3.87 20.12
C GLU A 165 2.40 5.20 19.72
N LEU A 166 3.73 5.24 19.58
CA LEU A 166 4.45 6.42 19.08
C LEU A 166 4.05 6.76 17.64
N LEU A 167 3.95 5.76 16.76
CA LEU A 167 3.47 5.94 15.39
C LEU A 167 2.03 6.46 15.34
N LEU A 168 1.13 5.91 16.16
CA LEU A 168 -0.26 6.38 16.27
C LEU A 168 -0.35 7.82 16.77
N ASN A 169 0.52 8.22 17.70
CA ASN A 169 0.63 9.61 18.14
C ASN A 169 1.07 10.53 16.99
N SER A 170 2.16 10.18 16.28
CA SER A 170 2.63 10.96 15.12
C SER A 170 1.57 11.05 14.02
N LEU A 171 0.87 9.96 13.74
CA LEU A 171 -0.21 9.91 12.75
C LEU A 171 -1.36 10.85 13.14
N ALA A 172 -1.81 10.83 14.40
CA ALA A 172 -2.85 11.73 14.88
C ALA A 172 -2.45 13.22 14.76
N ILE A 173 -1.18 13.56 15.03
CA ILE A 173 -0.66 14.93 14.86
C ILE A 173 -0.68 15.33 13.39
N SER A 174 -0.27 14.44 12.48
CA SER A 174 -0.28 14.72 11.04
C SER A 174 -1.68 15.01 10.50
N VAL A 175 -2.72 14.32 11.00
CA VAL A 175 -4.13 14.61 10.67
C VAL A 175 -4.53 16.01 11.15
N ALA A 176 -4.14 16.39 12.37
CA ALA A 176 -4.45 17.72 12.91
C ALA A 176 -3.80 18.85 12.09
N ILE A 177 -2.60 18.62 11.55
CA ILE A 177 -1.91 19.56 10.64
C ILE A 177 -2.69 19.71 9.32
N GLN A 178 -3.18 18.60 8.76
CA GLN A 178 -3.97 18.61 7.51
C GLN A 178 -5.35 19.26 7.68
N GLY A 179 -6.03 19.01 8.81
CA GLY A 179 -7.36 19.55 9.13
C GLY A 179 -7.42 21.06 9.35
N GLY A 180 -6.27 21.76 9.38
CA GLY A 180 -6.17 23.22 9.36
C GLY A 180 -5.97 23.83 7.96
N SER A 181 -5.85 23.01 6.90
CA SER A 181 -5.45 23.48 5.58
C SER A 181 -5.97 22.64 4.40
N TYR A 182 -7.28 22.37 4.34
CA TYR A 182 -7.97 22.37 3.04
C TYR A 182 -8.22 23.83 2.63
N SER A 183 -7.14 24.59 2.46
CA SER A 183 -7.17 25.86 1.75
C SER A 183 -6.62 25.60 0.36
N ASN A 184 -7.42 25.97 -0.65
CA ASN A 184 -7.03 26.07 -2.06
C ASN A 184 -5.81 27.00 -2.23
N ASN A 185 -4.63 26.48 -1.89
CA ASN A 185 -3.35 27.05 -2.26
C ASN A 185 -2.58 25.95 -2.98
N SER A 186 -2.98 25.74 -4.23
CA SER A 186 -2.08 25.39 -5.32
C SER A 186 -0.85 26.31 -5.29
N ARG A 187 0.14 25.94 -4.48
CA ARG A 187 1.55 26.27 -4.62
C ARG A 187 2.24 24.91 -4.63
N GLY A 188 2.13 24.15 -5.72
CA GLY A 188 2.79 24.51 -6.97
C GLY A 188 4.27 24.29 -6.76
N LEU A 189 4.74 23.09 -7.14
CA LEU A 189 6.15 22.72 -7.23
C LEU A 189 6.88 23.73 -8.15
N HIS A 190 7.39 24.80 -7.57
CA HIS A 190 8.38 25.68 -8.19
C HIS A 190 9.69 25.49 -7.44
N GLY A 191 10.56 24.64 -7.99
CA GLY A 191 11.88 24.41 -7.42
C GLY A 191 12.72 23.29 -8.05
N TRP A 192 12.16 22.49 -8.95
CA TRP A 192 12.92 21.47 -9.68
C TRP A 192 12.76 21.71 -11.19
N GLU A 193 13.77 22.32 -11.80
CA GLU A 193 13.94 22.28 -13.25
C GLU A 193 14.41 20.89 -13.65
N PHE A 194 13.49 19.96 -13.92
CA PHE A 194 13.76 18.79 -14.76
C PHE A 194 13.59 19.16 -16.24
N SER A 195 14.20 20.26 -16.67
CA SER A 195 13.94 20.87 -17.98
C SER A 195 14.53 20.11 -19.17
N ASN A 196 14.98 18.86 -19.01
CA ASN A 196 15.41 18.02 -20.13
C ASN A 196 14.89 16.56 -20.12
N GLU A 197 14.01 16.15 -19.22
CA GLU A 197 13.46 14.79 -19.24
C GLU A 197 12.03 14.76 -19.83
N TYR A 198 12.01 14.53 -21.15
CA TYR A 198 11.14 13.55 -21.82
C TYR A 198 9.66 13.85 -22.20
N LYS A 199 9.46 13.97 -23.52
CA LYS A 199 8.27 13.46 -24.25
C LYS A 199 8.47 11.96 -24.55
N LEU A 200 8.30 11.06 -23.56
CA LEU A 200 8.69 9.64 -23.72
C LEU A 200 7.69 8.75 -24.45
N LEU A 201 6.42 9.13 -24.62
CA LEU A 201 5.41 8.17 -25.11
C LEU A 201 4.87 8.41 -26.53
N ASN A 202 5.41 9.38 -27.28
CA ASN A 202 5.14 9.46 -28.73
C ASN A 202 6.14 8.68 -29.60
N SER A 203 7.24 8.21 -29.04
CA SER A 203 8.17 7.28 -29.67
C SER A 203 8.82 6.42 -28.58
N ARG A 204 8.54 5.11 -28.57
CA ARG A 204 9.09 4.11 -27.62
C ARG A 204 10.62 3.97 -27.72
N ASN A 205 11.35 5.01 -27.39
CA ASN A 205 12.80 5.10 -27.54
C ASN A 205 13.38 5.64 -26.22
N PHE A 206 13.32 4.82 -25.17
CA PHE A 206 14.12 5.05 -23.97
C PHE A 206 15.56 4.65 -24.33
N ASP A 207 16.53 5.53 -24.12
CA ASP A 207 17.95 5.11 -24.18
C ASP A 207 18.24 4.35 -22.87
N PRO A 208 18.50 3.03 -22.91
CA PRO A 208 18.73 2.27 -21.68
C PRO A 208 20.15 2.49 -21.16
N ASP A 209 20.31 2.64 -19.85
CA ASP A 209 21.62 2.61 -19.20
C ASP A 209 22.25 1.23 -19.30
N VAL A 210 21.41 0.19 -19.14
CA VAL A 210 21.82 -1.21 -19.24
C VAL A 210 20.73 -2.06 -19.89
N THR A 211 21.16 -3.08 -20.63
CA THR A 211 20.31 -4.05 -21.31
C THR A 211 20.50 -5.44 -20.72
N VAL A 212 19.40 -6.11 -20.41
CA VAL A 212 19.37 -7.51 -19.98
C VAL A 212 18.94 -8.39 -21.15
N ALA A 213 19.72 -9.42 -21.48
CA ALA A 213 19.39 -10.35 -22.55
C ALA A 213 19.89 -11.77 -22.26
N LYS A 214 18.97 -12.76 -22.18
CA LYS A 214 19.33 -14.16 -21.91
C LYS A 214 20.21 -14.80 -22.99
N ASP A 215 20.20 -14.25 -24.20
CA ASP A 215 21.01 -14.72 -25.33
C ASP A 215 22.45 -14.18 -25.32
N GLY A 216 22.82 -13.37 -24.32
CA GLY A 216 24.14 -12.76 -24.18
C GLY A 216 24.36 -11.51 -25.05
N SER A 217 23.31 -10.98 -25.69
CA SER A 217 23.38 -9.77 -26.53
C SER A 217 23.19 -8.45 -25.76
N GLY A 218 23.18 -8.49 -24.42
CA GLY A 218 23.04 -7.34 -23.53
C GLY A 218 24.21 -7.27 -22.54
N ASP A 219 24.16 -6.31 -21.62
CA ASP A 219 25.17 -6.09 -20.59
C ASP A 219 25.09 -7.15 -19.48
N PHE A 220 23.88 -7.65 -19.19
CA PHE A 220 23.62 -8.68 -18.19
C PHE A 220 22.75 -9.81 -18.73
N MET A 221 22.85 -10.99 -18.12
CA MET A 221 22.01 -12.15 -18.45
C MET A 221 20.81 -12.30 -17.52
N THR A 222 20.89 -11.70 -16.32
CA THR A 222 19.83 -11.72 -15.30
C THR A 222 19.36 -10.30 -14.98
N VAL A 223 18.13 -10.19 -14.49
CA VAL A 223 17.55 -8.90 -14.10
C VAL A 223 18.18 -8.42 -12.78
N GLN A 224 18.43 -9.31 -11.83
CA GLN A 224 19.05 -8.93 -10.55
C GLN A 224 20.44 -8.32 -10.73
N GLU A 225 21.28 -8.83 -11.64
CA GLU A 225 22.60 -8.24 -11.92
C GLU A 225 22.49 -6.80 -12.44
N ALA A 226 21.50 -6.51 -13.28
CA ALA A 226 21.24 -5.17 -13.77
C ALA A 226 20.78 -4.23 -12.64
N VAL A 227 19.90 -4.71 -11.76
CA VAL A 227 19.48 -3.97 -10.56
C VAL A 227 20.67 -3.70 -9.65
N ASP A 228 21.54 -4.67 -9.39
CA ASP A 228 22.70 -4.49 -8.53
C ASP A 228 23.70 -3.49 -9.12
N SER A 229 23.71 -3.34 -10.44
CA SER A 229 24.58 -2.38 -11.14
C SER A 229 24.17 -0.91 -10.98
N THR A 230 22.93 -0.64 -10.53
CA THR A 230 22.40 0.72 -10.27
C THR A 230 23.21 1.49 -9.22
N ARG A 231 23.93 0.78 -8.34
CA ARG A 231 24.70 1.32 -7.21
C ARG A 231 26.04 1.93 -7.62
N LYS A 232 26.39 1.89 -8.91
CA LYS A 232 27.56 2.57 -9.47
C LYS A 232 27.30 4.08 -9.52
N GLU A 233 28.37 4.88 -9.54
CA GLU A 233 28.32 6.35 -9.47
C GLU A 233 27.24 6.95 -10.39
N ARG A 234 26.15 7.44 -9.79
CA ARG A 234 25.01 8.09 -10.44
C ARG A 234 24.75 9.43 -9.77
N GLU A 235 24.36 10.42 -10.57
CA GLU A 235 23.91 11.70 -10.03
C GLU A 235 22.57 11.51 -9.29
N TRP A 236 22.47 12.10 -8.11
CA TRP A 236 21.28 11.99 -7.28
C TRP A 236 20.06 12.57 -8.02
N GLY A 237 19.01 11.77 -8.21
CA GLY A 237 17.74 12.20 -8.82
C GLY A 237 17.55 11.87 -10.30
N GLU A 238 18.56 11.39 -11.04
CA GLU A 238 18.39 10.95 -12.44
C GLU A 238 17.63 9.63 -12.51
N ARG A 239 16.90 9.30 -13.58
CA ARG A 239 16.25 7.98 -13.71
C ARG A 239 17.22 6.93 -14.24
N TYR A 240 17.28 5.74 -13.63
CA TYR A 240 18.09 4.63 -14.15
C TYR A 240 17.24 3.65 -14.96
N VAL A 241 17.60 3.44 -16.23
CA VAL A 241 16.77 2.76 -17.22
C VAL A 241 17.34 1.37 -17.54
N ILE A 242 16.59 0.34 -17.18
CA ILE A 242 16.89 -1.07 -17.45
C ILE A 242 15.98 -1.57 -18.57
N PHE A 243 16.56 -1.91 -19.72
CA PHE A 243 15.84 -2.59 -20.79
C PHE A 243 15.97 -4.10 -20.65
N VAL A 244 14.87 -4.84 -20.62
CA VAL A 244 14.86 -6.30 -20.50
C VAL A 244 14.30 -6.90 -21.79
N LYS A 245 15.18 -7.51 -22.59
CA LYS A 245 14.78 -8.17 -23.84
C LYS A 245 13.81 -9.33 -23.57
N ARG A 246 13.15 -9.80 -24.63
CA ARG A 246 12.24 -10.94 -24.56
C ARG A 246 12.94 -12.17 -23.98
N GLY A 247 12.17 -12.91 -23.20
CA GLY A 247 12.61 -14.11 -22.52
C GLY A 247 11.79 -14.37 -21.26
N VAL A 248 11.87 -15.60 -20.77
CA VAL A 248 11.39 -15.96 -19.43
C VAL A 248 12.59 -15.97 -18.51
N TYR A 249 12.67 -15.02 -17.58
CA TYR A 249 13.72 -14.86 -16.58
C TYR A 249 13.25 -15.55 -15.30
N GLU A 250 13.81 -16.72 -15.01
CA GLU A 250 13.45 -17.53 -13.84
C GLU A 250 14.32 -17.11 -12.66
N GLU A 251 13.89 -16.07 -11.96
CA GLU A 251 14.60 -15.45 -10.84
C GLU A 251 13.62 -14.69 -9.94
N GLN A 252 13.99 -14.53 -8.67
CA GLN A 252 13.37 -13.51 -7.81
C GLN A 252 14.21 -12.23 -7.91
N VAL A 253 13.55 -11.08 -8.07
CA VAL A 253 14.23 -9.77 -8.18
C VAL A 253 13.87 -8.89 -6.99
N TYR A 254 14.89 -8.27 -6.40
CA TYR A 254 14.77 -7.34 -5.28
C TYR A 254 15.42 -5.99 -5.58
N ILE A 255 14.61 -4.94 -5.56
CA ILE A 255 15.05 -3.55 -5.59
C ILE A 255 14.95 -2.98 -4.18
N ALA A 256 16.08 -2.70 -3.55
CA ALA A 256 16.18 -2.21 -2.19
C ALA A 256 15.76 -0.73 -2.03
N HIS A 257 15.53 -0.30 -0.78
CA HIS A 257 15.11 1.07 -0.43
C HIS A 257 16.04 2.19 -0.91
N ASP A 258 17.33 1.91 -1.05
CA ASP A 258 18.33 2.87 -1.51
C ASP A 258 18.56 2.85 -3.03
N VAL A 259 17.78 2.03 -3.76
CA VAL A 259 17.80 1.95 -5.22
C VAL A 259 16.55 2.63 -5.78
N ASN A 260 16.61 3.97 -5.88
CA ASN A 260 15.47 4.82 -6.26
C ASN A 260 15.46 5.15 -7.77
N PHE A 261 14.27 5.51 -8.27
CA PHE A 261 14.00 6.00 -9.62
C PHE A 261 14.49 5.05 -10.72
N VAL A 262 14.24 3.75 -10.55
CA VAL A 262 14.49 2.75 -11.60
C VAL A 262 13.29 2.69 -12.55
N LEU A 263 13.52 2.81 -13.85
CA LEU A 263 12.58 2.43 -14.89
C LEU A 263 13.03 1.11 -15.50
N MET A 264 12.16 0.12 -15.47
CA MET A 264 12.36 -1.16 -16.14
C MET A 264 11.32 -1.31 -17.27
N TYR A 265 11.77 -1.62 -18.47
CA TYR A 265 10.85 -1.86 -19.59
C TYR A 265 11.23 -3.08 -20.42
N GLY A 266 10.21 -3.73 -21.00
CA GLY A 266 10.37 -4.95 -21.77
C GLY A 266 9.99 -4.81 -23.25
N GLU A 267 10.02 -5.94 -23.96
CA GLU A 267 9.53 -6.03 -25.35
C GLU A 267 8.03 -6.38 -25.43
N GLY A 268 7.28 -6.15 -24.35
CA GLY A 268 5.83 -6.33 -24.25
C GLY A 268 5.40 -7.46 -23.32
N VAL A 269 4.15 -7.37 -22.89
CA VAL A 269 3.44 -8.44 -22.17
C VAL A 269 3.55 -9.76 -22.94
N ASN A 270 3.75 -10.86 -22.23
CA ASN A 270 4.05 -12.21 -22.77
C ASN A 270 5.38 -12.40 -23.50
N ASN A 271 6.13 -11.33 -23.81
CA ASN A 271 7.46 -11.44 -24.43
C ASN A 271 8.58 -11.36 -23.40
N THR A 272 8.48 -10.42 -22.46
CA THR A 272 9.45 -10.25 -21.36
C THR A 272 8.78 -10.63 -20.05
N ILE A 273 9.17 -11.76 -19.46
CA ILE A 273 8.52 -12.36 -18.29
C ILE A 273 9.55 -12.59 -17.20
N ILE A 274 9.35 -12.04 -16.01
CA ILE A 274 10.07 -12.40 -14.78
C ILE A 274 9.19 -13.39 -14.02
N SER A 275 9.74 -14.57 -13.69
CA SER A 275 8.97 -15.66 -13.11
C SER A 275 9.68 -16.35 -11.95
N ALA A 276 8.94 -16.66 -10.88
CA ALA A 276 9.34 -17.59 -9.84
C ALA A 276 8.16 -18.50 -9.46
N ALA A 277 8.34 -19.38 -8.47
CA ALA A 277 7.31 -20.32 -8.01
C ALA A 277 7.25 -20.43 -6.47
N GLU A 278 7.79 -19.43 -5.77
CA GLU A 278 7.82 -19.42 -4.32
C GLU A 278 6.42 -19.19 -3.74
N HIS A 279 6.14 -19.84 -2.61
CA HIS A 279 4.90 -19.69 -1.85
C HIS A 279 5.25 -19.26 -0.43
N SER A 280 4.36 -18.51 0.21
CA SER A 280 4.71 -17.78 1.44
C SER A 280 5.08 -18.69 2.61
N GLY A 281 4.36 -19.80 2.79
CA GLY A 281 4.41 -20.54 4.06
C GLY A 281 4.16 -19.64 5.28
N GLY A 282 3.44 -18.52 5.11
CA GLY A 282 3.26 -17.47 6.11
C GLY A 282 4.03 -16.17 5.84
N ASP A 283 5.20 -16.26 5.21
CA ASP A 283 6.05 -15.12 4.88
C ASP A 283 5.75 -14.59 3.48
N LEU A 284 4.80 -13.67 3.39
CA LEU A 284 4.33 -13.10 2.13
C LEU A 284 5.45 -12.47 1.31
N LYS A 285 6.38 -11.77 1.98
CA LYS A 285 7.50 -11.08 1.34
C LYS A 285 8.39 -12.05 0.56
N SER A 286 8.82 -13.15 1.19
CA SER A 286 9.73 -14.09 0.54
C SER A 286 9.11 -14.86 -0.63
N SER A 287 7.78 -14.88 -0.76
CA SER A 287 7.11 -15.47 -1.93
C SER A 287 7.13 -14.59 -3.19
N ALA A 288 7.48 -13.30 -3.06
CA ALA A 288 7.40 -12.35 -4.16
C ALA A 288 8.38 -12.72 -5.30
N THR A 289 7.87 -12.87 -6.51
CA THR A 289 8.72 -13.01 -7.71
C THR A 289 9.50 -11.72 -7.98
N PHE A 290 8.85 -10.57 -7.82
CA PHE A 290 9.48 -9.27 -7.97
C PHE A 290 9.06 -8.37 -6.80
N GLN A 291 10.03 -7.82 -6.08
CA GLN A 291 9.79 -6.94 -4.94
C GLN A 291 10.55 -5.62 -5.08
N VAL A 292 9.82 -4.51 -4.96
CA VAL A 292 10.39 -3.15 -5.07
C VAL A 292 10.12 -2.31 -3.84
N TRP A 293 11.20 -1.74 -3.31
CA TRP A 293 11.23 -0.97 -2.06
C TRP A 293 11.80 0.44 -2.23
N GLY A 294 12.55 0.68 -3.30
CA GLY A 294 13.03 2.01 -3.68
C GLY A 294 11.92 2.87 -4.31
N ARG A 295 11.92 4.17 -4.05
CA ARG A 295 10.93 5.16 -4.50
C ARG A 295 10.95 5.37 -6.02
N GLY A 296 9.81 5.72 -6.60
CA GLY A 296 9.71 6.20 -7.98
C GLY A 296 9.94 5.11 -9.04
N PHE A 297 9.73 3.85 -8.67
CA PHE A 297 9.89 2.73 -9.58
C PHE A 297 8.89 2.79 -10.72
N MET A 298 9.34 2.44 -11.92
CA MET A 298 8.48 2.29 -13.08
C MET A 298 8.69 0.94 -13.74
N ALA A 299 7.60 0.27 -14.10
CA ALA A 299 7.59 -0.91 -14.95
C ALA A 299 6.71 -0.67 -16.19
N VAL A 300 7.22 -1.02 -17.37
CA VAL A 300 6.50 -0.86 -18.64
C VAL A 300 6.63 -2.09 -19.53
N ASP A 301 5.56 -2.55 -20.16
CA ASP A 301 5.62 -3.58 -21.22
C ASP A 301 6.26 -4.92 -20.77
N MET A 302 5.91 -5.40 -19.57
CA MET A 302 6.51 -6.60 -18.95
C MET A 302 5.49 -7.48 -18.24
N THR A 303 5.88 -8.71 -17.90
CA THR A 303 5.08 -9.66 -17.12
C THR A 303 5.80 -10.09 -15.85
N PHE A 304 5.12 -10.03 -14.71
CA PHE A 304 5.58 -10.56 -13.43
C PHE A 304 4.70 -11.75 -13.05
N ARG A 305 5.28 -12.93 -12.86
CA ARG A 305 4.52 -14.19 -12.73
C ARG A 305 4.99 -15.06 -11.57
N ASN A 306 4.06 -15.44 -10.71
CA ASN A 306 4.26 -16.53 -9.77
C ASN A 306 3.57 -17.81 -10.25
N THR A 307 4.33 -18.89 -10.40
CA THR A 307 3.87 -20.18 -10.95
C THR A 307 3.63 -21.26 -9.88
N ALA A 308 3.64 -20.92 -8.59
CA ALA A 308 3.29 -21.85 -7.49
C ALA A 308 1.93 -22.54 -7.70
N GLY A 309 1.02 -21.85 -8.39
CA GLY A 309 -0.28 -22.40 -8.78
C GLY A 309 -1.30 -22.37 -7.63
N PRO A 310 -2.53 -22.85 -7.87
CA PRO A 310 -3.61 -22.77 -6.88
C PRO A 310 -3.41 -23.73 -5.70
N ASN A 311 -2.49 -24.70 -5.82
CA ASN A 311 -2.09 -25.58 -4.71
C ASN A 311 -1.01 -24.95 -3.81
N GLY A 312 -0.34 -23.89 -4.26
CA GLY A 312 0.72 -23.22 -3.51
C GLY A 312 0.23 -22.37 -2.33
N GLY A 313 -1.09 -22.12 -2.24
CA GLY A 313 -1.63 -21.13 -1.31
C GLY A 313 -1.18 -19.72 -1.72
N GLN A 314 -0.85 -18.88 -0.75
CA GLN A 314 -0.40 -17.50 -0.99
C GLN A 314 0.95 -17.48 -1.72
N ALA A 315 1.01 -16.80 -2.87
CA ALA A 315 2.20 -16.75 -3.71
C ALA A 315 2.26 -15.45 -4.53
N VAL A 316 3.09 -14.50 -4.07
CA VAL A 316 3.14 -13.14 -4.62
C VAL A 316 3.90 -13.10 -5.94
N ALA A 317 3.29 -12.49 -6.97
CA ALA A 317 3.95 -12.22 -8.24
C ALA A 317 4.66 -10.87 -8.23
N PHE A 318 4.02 -9.85 -7.67
CA PHE A 318 4.59 -8.51 -7.58
C PHE A 318 4.28 -7.89 -6.22
N LEU A 319 5.33 -7.45 -5.52
CA LEU A 319 5.25 -6.71 -4.27
C LEU A 319 5.73 -5.28 -4.52
N SER A 320 4.83 -4.31 -4.37
CA SER A 320 5.18 -2.89 -4.41
C SER A 320 5.13 -2.28 -3.03
N ASN A 321 6.30 -1.84 -2.58
CA ASN A 321 6.52 -0.99 -1.43
C ASN A 321 7.27 0.29 -1.86
N SER A 322 6.89 0.82 -3.01
CA SER A 322 7.54 1.95 -3.67
C SER A 322 6.59 3.12 -3.74
N ASP A 323 6.92 4.21 -3.04
CA ASP A 323 6.16 5.45 -3.13
C ASP A 323 6.33 6.06 -4.52
N GLU A 324 5.22 6.56 -5.06
CA GLU A 324 5.13 7.14 -6.41
C GLU A 324 5.59 6.15 -7.50
N SER A 325 5.20 4.88 -7.35
CA SER A 325 5.45 3.86 -8.37
C SER A 325 4.40 3.85 -9.48
N VAL A 326 4.86 3.64 -10.72
CA VAL A 326 3.99 3.49 -11.90
C VAL A 326 4.21 2.16 -12.59
N ILE A 327 3.14 1.40 -12.75
CA ILE A 327 3.13 0.14 -13.48
C ILE A 327 2.21 0.34 -14.68
N TYR A 328 2.76 0.32 -15.90
CA TYR A 328 2.04 0.69 -17.10
C TYR A 328 2.13 -0.41 -18.17
N HIS A 329 0.97 -0.89 -18.63
CA HIS A 329 0.89 -1.92 -19.67
C HIS A 329 1.71 -3.18 -19.29
N CYS A 330 1.57 -3.61 -18.04
CA CYS A 330 2.19 -4.82 -17.51
C CYS A 330 1.14 -5.93 -17.27
N SER A 331 1.60 -7.17 -17.18
CA SER A 331 0.80 -8.31 -16.70
C SER A 331 1.33 -8.79 -15.36
N ILE A 332 0.44 -8.98 -14.38
CA ILE A 332 0.76 -9.47 -13.04
C ILE A 332 -0.05 -10.74 -12.81
N GLU A 333 0.64 -11.89 -12.75
CA GLU A 333 0.03 -13.20 -12.92
C GLU A 333 0.31 -14.12 -11.74
N GLY A 334 -0.75 -14.56 -11.07
CA GLY A 334 -0.66 -15.53 -10.00
C GLY A 334 -1.98 -16.27 -9.79
N TYR A 335 -2.19 -16.72 -8.56
CA TYR A 335 -3.45 -17.31 -8.09
C TYR A 335 -3.89 -16.60 -6.81
N GLN A 336 -3.56 -17.11 -5.63
CA GLN A 336 -3.86 -16.45 -4.37
C GLN A 336 -2.75 -15.45 -4.04
N ASP A 337 -3.13 -14.24 -3.60
CA ASP A 337 -2.22 -13.17 -3.17
C ASP A 337 -1.25 -12.70 -4.28
N THR A 338 -1.77 -12.44 -5.48
CA THR A 338 -0.94 -12.16 -6.68
C THR A 338 -0.20 -10.83 -6.62
N LEU A 339 -0.91 -9.73 -6.37
CA LEU A 339 -0.37 -8.38 -6.28
C LEU A 339 -0.41 -7.91 -4.84
N PHE A 340 0.77 -7.81 -4.23
CA PHE A 340 0.94 -7.22 -2.91
C PHE A 340 1.26 -5.73 -3.04
N SER A 341 0.21 -4.93 -3.13
CA SER A 341 0.28 -3.46 -3.02
C SER A 341 0.49 -3.09 -1.55
N LEU A 342 1.71 -3.31 -1.03
CA LEU A 342 2.02 -3.28 0.40
C LEU A 342 1.71 -1.91 1.02
N HIS A 343 2.35 -0.84 0.53
CA HIS A 343 2.13 0.53 1.04
C HIS A 343 2.53 1.60 0.02
N PHE A 344 2.21 2.86 0.33
CA PHE A 344 2.54 4.11 -0.39
C PHE A 344 1.65 4.40 -1.60
N LYS A 345 1.90 5.54 -2.27
CA LYS A 345 1.16 5.98 -3.45
C LYS A 345 1.59 5.15 -4.66
N GLN A 346 0.64 4.47 -5.30
CA GLN A 346 0.94 3.58 -6.43
C GLN A 346 -0.09 3.78 -7.55
N PHE A 347 0.37 3.74 -8.79
CA PHE A 347 -0.48 3.88 -9.97
C PHE A 347 -0.28 2.72 -10.93
N TYR A 348 -1.37 2.01 -11.22
CA TYR A 348 -1.41 0.90 -12.16
C TYR A 348 -2.29 1.32 -13.34
N LYS A 349 -1.72 1.39 -14.54
CA LYS A 349 -2.41 1.85 -15.75
C LYS A 349 -2.40 0.76 -16.81
N GLU A 350 -3.56 0.46 -17.38
CA GLU A 350 -3.70 -0.48 -18.50
C GLU A 350 -3.04 -1.85 -18.23
N CYS A 351 -3.02 -2.28 -16.96
CA CYS A 351 -2.42 -3.54 -16.55
C CYS A 351 -3.40 -4.71 -16.69
N GLN A 352 -2.86 -5.91 -16.85
CA GLN A 352 -3.61 -7.16 -16.72
C GLN A 352 -3.26 -7.79 -15.38
N ILE A 353 -4.25 -8.09 -14.54
CA ILE A 353 -4.04 -8.64 -13.19
C ILE A 353 -4.86 -9.92 -13.06
N PHE A 354 -4.20 -11.03 -12.78
CA PHE A 354 -4.84 -12.35 -12.75
C PHE A 354 -4.74 -13.01 -11.39
N GLY A 355 -5.84 -13.54 -10.86
CA GLY A 355 -5.79 -14.33 -9.64
C GLY A 355 -7.11 -14.96 -9.22
N THR A 356 -7.16 -15.46 -7.98
CA THR A 356 -8.29 -16.21 -7.42
C THR A 356 -8.79 -15.58 -6.14
N VAL A 357 -8.08 -15.79 -5.02
CA VAL A 357 -8.42 -15.26 -3.70
C VAL A 357 -7.46 -14.12 -3.37
N ASP A 358 -8.01 -13.01 -2.89
CA ASP A 358 -7.28 -11.85 -2.35
C ASP A 358 -6.16 -11.36 -3.28
N PHE A 359 -6.39 -11.43 -4.60
CA PHE A 359 -5.27 -11.34 -5.53
C PHE A 359 -4.79 -9.91 -5.80
N ILE A 360 -5.52 -8.90 -5.32
CA ILE A 360 -5.05 -7.52 -5.13
C ILE A 360 -5.17 -7.20 -3.63
N PHE A 361 -4.06 -7.17 -2.91
CA PHE A 361 -4.10 -7.03 -1.44
C PHE A 361 -2.97 -6.16 -0.90
N GLY A 362 -3.09 -5.76 0.36
CA GLY A 362 -2.14 -4.87 1.03
C GLY A 362 -2.77 -3.59 1.55
N ASN A 363 -1.93 -2.67 2.02
CA ASN A 363 -2.34 -1.37 2.58
C ASN A 363 -1.84 -0.18 1.73
N GLY A 364 -1.70 -0.39 0.41
CA GLY A 364 -1.32 0.65 -0.53
C GLY A 364 -2.34 1.78 -0.63
N HIS A 365 -1.86 2.95 -1.04
CA HIS A 365 -2.67 4.08 -1.46
C HIS A 365 -2.70 4.05 -3.00
N SER A 366 -3.51 3.16 -3.55
CA SER A 366 -3.32 2.66 -4.92
C SER A 366 -4.51 2.94 -5.81
N VAL A 367 -4.23 3.50 -7.00
CA VAL A 367 -5.21 3.66 -8.07
C VAL A 367 -4.88 2.69 -9.19
N PHE A 368 -5.88 1.90 -9.59
CA PHE A 368 -5.88 1.04 -10.76
C PHE A 368 -6.78 1.69 -11.79
N GLN A 369 -6.22 2.11 -12.93
CA GLN A 369 -6.95 2.81 -13.98
C GLN A 369 -6.87 2.05 -15.31
N ASP A 370 -8.03 1.80 -15.92
CA ASP A 370 -8.17 1.06 -17.18
C ASP A 370 -7.56 -0.35 -17.16
N CYS A 371 -7.49 -0.98 -15.99
CA CYS A 371 -6.91 -2.31 -15.84
C CYS A 371 -7.91 -3.43 -16.24
N GLN A 372 -7.39 -4.51 -16.79
CA GLN A 372 -8.12 -5.76 -16.98
C GLN A 372 -7.87 -6.69 -15.79
N VAL A 373 -8.92 -6.98 -15.03
CA VAL A 373 -8.89 -7.79 -13.82
C VAL A 373 -9.54 -9.14 -14.11
N PHE A 374 -8.72 -10.19 -14.17
CA PHE A 374 -9.13 -11.52 -14.60
C PHE A 374 -9.17 -12.52 -13.43
N LEU A 375 -10.38 -12.97 -13.09
CA LEU A 375 -10.57 -14.04 -12.13
C LEU A 375 -10.28 -15.40 -12.78
N ARG A 376 -9.36 -16.17 -12.19
CA ARG A 376 -8.91 -17.46 -12.68
C ARG A 376 -9.68 -18.61 -12.07
N LYS A 377 -9.55 -19.80 -12.66
CA LYS A 377 -10.09 -21.04 -12.10
C LYS A 377 -9.40 -21.39 -10.75
N PRO A 378 -10.14 -21.43 -9.61
CA PRO A 378 -9.57 -21.85 -8.34
C PRO A 378 -9.56 -23.37 -8.20
N LEU A 379 -9.04 -23.88 -7.07
CA LEU A 379 -9.25 -25.29 -6.69
C LEU A 379 -10.76 -25.56 -6.48
N PRO A 380 -11.21 -26.83 -6.61
CA PRO A 380 -12.57 -27.19 -6.23
C PRO A 380 -12.91 -26.72 -4.81
N GLY A 381 -13.97 -25.94 -4.66
CA GLY A 381 -14.37 -25.33 -3.39
C GLY A 381 -13.59 -24.08 -2.97
N GLY A 382 -12.61 -23.64 -3.76
CA GLY A 382 -11.88 -22.39 -3.57
C GLY A 382 -12.73 -21.15 -3.87
N GLY A 383 -12.28 -20.01 -3.36
CA GLY A 383 -12.97 -18.72 -3.51
C GLY A 383 -12.51 -17.90 -4.71
N LEU A 384 -13.28 -16.85 -4.99
CA LEU A 384 -13.01 -15.83 -5.99
C LEU A 384 -13.22 -14.47 -5.32
N VAL A 385 -12.13 -13.77 -5.01
CA VAL A 385 -12.13 -12.50 -4.27
C VAL A 385 -11.10 -11.58 -4.90
N VAL A 386 -11.54 -10.42 -5.40
CA VAL A 386 -10.66 -9.50 -6.11
C VAL A 386 -9.72 -8.78 -5.15
N THR A 387 -10.27 -8.09 -4.14
CA THR A 387 -9.45 -7.29 -3.21
C THR A 387 -9.47 -7.78 -1.77
N ALA A 388 -8.33 -7.61 -1.09
CA ALA A 388 -8.21 -7.71 0.36
C ALA A 388 -7.39 -6.53 0.91
N GLN A 389 -8.07 -5.39 1.12
CA GLN A 389 -7.41 -4.16 1.56
C GLN A 389 -7.16 -4.21 3.07
N GLY A 390 -5.95 -3.84 3.51
CA GLY A 390 -5.43 -4.02 4.85
C GLY A 390 -5.24 -2.78 5.72
N ARG A 391 -6.04 -1.73 5.52
CA ARG A 391 -6.04 -0.54 6.37
C ARG A 391 -6.55 -0.88 7.77
N GLN A 392 -5.73 -0.63 8.79
CA GLN A 392 -5.99 -1.05 10.17
C GLN A 392 -6.42 0.09 11.08
N TYR A 393 -6.11 1.34 10.74
CA TYR A 393 -6.47 2.47 11.59
C TYR A 393 -7.23 3.54 10.80
N GLN A 394 -8.23 4.16 11.44
CA GLN A 394 -9.08 5.17 10.83
C GLN A 394 -8.30 6.34 10.19
N ASN A 395 -7.20 6.72 10.85
CA ASN A 395 -6.35 7.84 10.45
C ASN A 395 -5.33 7.47 9.37
N GLU A 396 -5.35 6.26 8.80
CA GLU A 396 -4.49 5.93 7.66
C GLU A 396 -5.11 6.46 6.34
N SER A 397 -4.25 6.96 5.46
CA SER A 397 -4.65 7.50 4.14
C SER A 397 -4.83 6.45 3.05
N SER A 398 -4.45 5.21 3.30
CA SER A 398 -4.43 4.13 2.31
C SER A 398 -5.82 3.69 1.84
N GLY A 399 -5.83 2.92 0.76
CA GLY A 399 -7.03 2.35 0.15
C GLY A 399 -6.84 2.04 -1.31
N PHE A 400 -7.78 1.29 -1.86
CA PHE A 400 -7.78 0.92 -3.28
C PHE A 400 -8.89 1.65 -4.01
N SER A 401 -8.54 2.23 -5.15
CA SER A 401 -9.48 2.80 -6.12
C SER A 401 -9.31 2.08 -7.45
N LEU A 402 -10.34 1.40 -7.92
CA LEU A 402 -10.37 0.74 -9.22
C LEU A 402 -11.29 1.55 -10.14
N GLN A 403 -10.69 2.31 -11.06
CA GLN A 403 -11.36 3.23 -11.98
C GLN A 403 -11.26 2.72 -13.43
N GLY A 404 -12.38 2.63 -14.14
CA GLY A 404 -12.37 2.21 -15.55
C GLY A 404 -11.96 0.76 -15.78
N CYS A 405 -11.90 -0.04 -14.72
CA CYS A 405 -11.41 -1.41 -14.79
C CYS A 405 -12.47 -2.36 -15.36
N ASN A 406 -12.03 -3.46 -15.95
CA ASN A 406 -12.91 -4.56 -16.36
C ASN A 406 -12.70 -5.77 -15.45
N ILE A 407 -13.72 -6.15 -14.69
CA ILE A 407 -13.69 -7.28 -13.75
C ILE A 407 -14.42 -8.45 -14.41
N THR A 408 -13.65 -9.44 -14.88
CA THR A 408 -14.17 -10.52 -15.74
C THR A 408 -13.56 -11.88 -15.43
N ALA A 409 -14.18 -12.95 -15.90
CA ALA A 409 -13.57 -14.28 -15.86
C ALA A 409 -12.39 -14.38 -16.86
N GLY A 410 -11.28 -14.96 -16.41
CA GLY A 410 -10.19 -15.39 -17.28
C GLY A 410 -10.59 -16.60 -18.15
N GLU A 411 -9.81 -16.85 -19.21
CA GLU A 411 -10.08 -17.93 -20.18
C GLU A 411 -10.17 -19.33 -19.55
N ASP A 412 -9.47 -19.56 -18.42
CA ASP A 412 -9.50 -20.82 -17.69
C ASP A 412 -10.75 -21.00 -16.82
N LEU A 413 -11.38 -19.90 -16.38
CA LEU A 413 -12.59 -19.89 -15.56
C LEU A 413 -13.87 -19.91 -16.39
N LYS A 414 -13.93 -19.15 -17.50
CA LYS A 414 -15.13 -19.01 -18.35
C LYS A 414 -15.88 -20.32 -18.62
N PRO A 415 -15.22 -21.44 -19.00
CA PRO A 415 -15.93 -22.68 -19.36
C PRO A 415 -16.51 -23.44 -18.17
N VAL A 416 -16.11 -23.08 -16.94
CA VAL A 416 -16.43 -23.81 -15.71
C VAL A 416 -17.00 -22.92 -14.62
N ILE A 417 -17.35 -21.67 -14.93
CA ILE A 417 -17.73 -20.66 -13.95
C ILE A 417 -18.95 -21.08 -13.11
N ASP A 418 -19.93 -21.73 -13.73
CA ASP A 418 -21.13 -22.26 -13.07
C ASP A 418 -20.85 -23.38 -12.05
N GLN A 419 -19.61 -23.90 -11.99
CA GLN A 419 -19.18 -24.91 -11.02
C GLN A 419 -18.69 -24.29 -9.70
N PHE A 420 -18.51 -22.97 -9.66
CA PHE A 420 -17.96 -22.25 -8.52
C PHE A 420 -18.98 -21.26 -7.94
N LYS A 421 -18.73 -20.81 -6.71
CA LYS A 421 -19.47 -19.68 -6.16
C LYS A 421 -19.11 -18.42 -6.95
N LYS A 422 -20.05 -17.47 -6.97
CA LYS A 422 -19.81 -16.15 -7.53
C LYS A 422 -18.68 -15.41 -6.82
N ALA A 423 -18.10 -14.45 -7.52
CA ALA A 423 -16.95 -13.67 -7.09
C ALA A 423 -17.35 -12.48 -6.20
N PHE A 424 -16.52 -12.16 -5.22
CA PHE A 424 -16.64 -10.92 -4.45
C PHE A 424 -15.66 -9.87 -4.95
N LEU A 425 -16.11 -8.61 -4.98
CA LEU A 425 -15.28 -7.42 -5.25
C LEU A 425 -14.16 -7.30 -4.21
N GLY A 426 -14.43 -7.68 -2.97
CA GLY A 426 -13.39 -7.80 -1.97
C GLY A 426 -13.90 -8.20 -0.61
N ARG A 427 -12.96 -8.27 0.33
CA ARG A 427 -13.21 -8.50 1.75
C ARG A 427 -12.20 -7.76 2.62
N PRO A 428 -12.60 -7.25 3.79
CA PRO A 428 -11.74 -6.41 4.61
C PRO A 428 -10.67 -7.23 5.33
N TRP A 429 -9.39 -7.08 4.96
CA TRP A 429 -8.29 -7.82 5.61
C TRP A 429 -8.02 -7.32 7.05
N PHE A 430 -8.30 -6.04 7.29
CA PHE A 430 -8.11 -5.34 8.56
C PHE A 430 -9.29 -4.38 8.83
N ASP A 431 -9.40 -3.84 10.05
CA ASP A 431 -10.60 -3.17 10.57
C ASP A 431 -11.13 -2.03 9.67
N TYR A 432 -10.25 -1.16 9.18
CA TYR A 432 -10.63 0.04 8.44
C TYR A 432 -10.42 -0.11 6.94
N ALA A 433 -10.37 -1.34 6.42
CA ALA A 433 -10.23 -1.62 5.00
C ALA A 433 -11.12 -0.71 4.15
N ARG A 434 -10.57 -0.19 3.06
CA ARG A 434 -11.18 0.84 2.23
C ARG A 434 -10.93 0.53 0.75
N THR A 435 -12.00 0.21 0.03
CA THR A 435 -11.94 -0.09 -1.40
C THR A 435 -13.10 0.57 -2.12
N VAL A 436 -12.82 1.17 -3.29
CA VAL A 436 -13.83 1.73 -4.19
C VAL A 436 -13.66 1.16 -5.59
N PHE A 437 -14.78 0.70 -6.17
CA PHE A 437 -14.88 0.40 -7.59
C PHE A 437 -15.71 1.49 -8.25
N MET A 438 -15.15 2.17 -9.23
CA MET A 438 -15.83 3.26 -9.91
C MET A 438 -15.64 3.25 -11.42
N GLU A 439 -16.67 3.67 -12.16
CA GLU A 439 -16.67 3.73 -13.62
C GLU A 439 -16.23 2.40 -14.28
N SER A 440 -16.39 1.28 -13.58
CA SER A 440 -15.81 -0.01 -13.94
C SER A 440 -16.87 -0.97 -14.49
N PHE A 441 -16.47 -1.86 -15.39
CA PHE A 441 -17.32 -2.95 -15.87
C PHE A 441 -17.27 -4.14 -14.89
N LEU A 442 -18.43 -4.53 -14.39
CA LEU A 442 -18.61 -5.69 -13.52
C LEU A 442 -19.43 -6.76 -14.27
N ASP A 443 -18.79 -7.88 -14.59
CA ASP A 443 -19.42 -8.99 -15.30
C ASP A 443 -20.33 -9.84 -14.38
N ASP A 444 -21.10 -10.76 -14.95
CA ASP A 444 -22.21 -11.44 -14.26
C ASP A 444 -21.75 -12.43 -13.17
N LEU A 445 -20.46 -12.73 -13.14
CA LEU A 445 -19.82 -13.53 -12.10
C LEU A 445 -19.78 -12.86 -10.74
N VAL A 446 -19.94 -11.53 -10.66
CA VAL A 446 -19.96 -10.82 -9.39
C VAL A 446 -21.20 -11.23 -8.59
N ASP A 447 -20.99 -11.60 -7.34
CA ASP A 447 -22.05 -11.99 -6.42
C ASP A 447 -22.97 -10.78 -6.14
N PRO A 448 -24.30 -10.94 -6.10
CA PRO A 448 -25.21 -9.86 -5.74
C PRO A 448 -24.87 -9.15 -4.43
N LEU A 449 -24.31 -9.86 -3.44
CA LEU A 449 -23.83 -9.28 -2.18
C LEU A 449 -22.62 -8.34 -2.41
N GLY A 450 -21.84 -8.57 -3.46
CA GLY A 450 -20.68 -7.78 -3.88
C GLY A 450 -19.45 -7.94 -2.98
N TRP A 451 -19.64 -8.02 -1.67
CA TRP A 451 -18.59 -8.05 -0.66
C TRP A 451 -18.80 -9.20 0.33
N GLU A 452 -17.72 -9.76 0.86
CA GLU A 452 -17.79 -10.75 1.94
C GLU A 452 -16.96 -10.32 3.15
N ASP A 453 -17.31 -10.80 4.34
CA ASP A 453 -16.54 -10.55 5.55
C ASP A 453 -16.18 -11.87 6.24
N GLY A 454 -14.95 -12.32 5.99
CA GLY A 454 -14.39 -13.52 6.61
C GLY A 454 -13.72 -13.28 7.96
N TRP A 455 -13.47 -12.02 8.33
CA TRP A 455 -12.64 -11.67 9.50
C TRP A 455 -13.36 -10.85 10.57
N GLY A 456 -14.59 -10.39 10.31
CA GLY A 456 -15.41 -9.65 11.27
C GLY A 456 -15.19 -8.14 11.25
N HIS A 457 -14.69 -7.59 10.14
CA HIS A 457 -14.33 -6.17 10.01
C HIS A 457 -15.39 -5.32 9.27
N LYS A 458 -16.55 -5.91 8.93
CA LYS A 458 -17.65 -5.22 8.21
C LYS A 458 -18.18 -3.95 8.87
N ASP A 459 -18.03 -3.80 10.19
CA ASP A 459 -18.61 -2.68 10.94
C ASP A 459 -17.80 -1.37 10.79
N THR A 460 -16.54 -1.48 10.38
CA THR A 460 -15.60 -0.35 10.26
C THR A 460 -14.99 -0.19 8.86
N ALA A 461 -15.03 -1.24 8.02
CA ALA A 461 -14.55 -1.20 6.64
C ALA A 461 -15.45 -0.32 5.74
N TYR A 462 -14.86 0.45 4.83
CA TYR A 462 -15.55 1.24 3.82
C TYR A 462 -15.49 0.57 2.43
N CYS A 463 -16.66 0.32 1.86
CA CYS A 463 -16.82 -0.33 0.56
C CYS A 463 -17.69 0.55 -0.34
N GLY A 464 -17.11 1.13 -1.39
CA GLY A 464 -17.79 2.06 -2.29
C GLY A 464 -17.97 1.53 -3.70
N GLU A 465 -19.12 1.81 -4.31
CA GLU A 465 -19.38 1.57 -5.74
C GLU A 465 -19.96 2.84 -6.39
N TYR A 466 -19.34 3.34 -7.47
CA TYR A 466 -19.79 4.56 -8.16
C TYR A 466 -19.86 4.35 -9.68
N ASN A 467 -21.04 4.54 -10.27
CA ASN A 467 -21.22 4.52 -11.73
C ASN A 467 -20.63 3.29 -12.45
N ASN A 468 -20.61 2.14 -11.78
CA ASN A 468 -20.22 0.87 -12.37
C ASN A 468 -21.31 0.38 -13.33
N TYR A 469 -20.91 -0.35 -14.37
CA TYR A 469 -21.82 -0.86 -15.40
C TYR A 469 -21.56 -2.34 -15.67
N GLY A 470 -22.48 -2.99 -16.39
CA GLY A 470 -22.41 -4.43 -16.67
C GLY A 470 -23.40 -5.24 -15.82
N PRO A 471 -23.55 -6.53 -16.13
CA PRO A 471 -24.57 -7.38 -15.50
C PRO A 471 -24.34 -7.62 -14.00
N GLY A 472 -23.11 -7.48 -13.49
CA GLY A 472 -22.77 -7.60 -12.07
C GLY A 472 -22.87 -6.29 -11.27
N SER A 473 -23.23 -5.17 -11.90
CA SER A 473 -23.09 -3.84 -11.29
C SER A 473 -24.29 -3.32 -10.51
N THR A 474 -25.42 -4.04 -10.49
CA THR A 474 -26.57 -3.62 -9.66
C THR A 474 -26.22 -3.65 -8.18
N THR A 475 -26.64 -2.61 -7.45
CA THR A 475 -26.41 -2.47 -6.00
C THR A 475 -27.63 -2.85 -5.16
N ASP A 476 -28.74 -3.26 -5.78
CA ASP A 476 -30.04 -3.51 -5.10
C ASP A 476 -30.00 -4.63 -4.03
N HIS A 477 -29.00 -5.50 -4.11
CA HIS A 477 -28.87 -6.71 -3.26
C HIS A 477 -27.51 -6.81 -2.58
N ARG A 478 -26.78 -5.70 -2.49
CA ARG A 478 -25.49 -5.64 -1.82
C ARG A 478 -25.64 -5.85 -0.31
N VAL A 479 -24.51 -6.13 0.33
CA VAL A 479 -24.43 -6.27 1.79
C VAL A 479 -25.03 -5.06 2.53
N ASP A 480 -25.68 -5.33 3.67
CA ASP A 480 -26.20 -4.29 4.57
C ASP A 480 -25.14 -3.99 5.66
N TRP A 481 -24.00 -3.45 5.24
CA TRP A 481 -22.92 -3.04 6.15
C TRP A 481 -23.00 -1.54 6.45
N PRO A 482 -22.65 -1.09 7.67
CA PRO A 482 -22.80 0.33 8.06
C PRO A 482 -22.09 1.32 7.14
N ASN A 483 -20.96 0.93 6.55
CA ASN A 483 -20.14 1.78 5.69
C ASN A 483 -19.96 1.18 4.28
N TYR A 484 -20.93 0.36 3.84
CA TYR A 484 -21.12 0.10 2.42
C TYR A 484 -21.86 1.29 1.80
N GLU A 485 -21.40 1.76 0.65
CA GLU A 485 -21.99 2.91 -0.03
C GLU A 485 -22.12 2.66 -1.54
N ALA A 486 -23.36 2.57 -2.01
CA ALA A 486 -23.67 2.82 -3.42
C ALA A 486 -23.60 4.35 -3.63
N ILE A 487 -22.41 4.83 -4.00
CA ILE A 487 -22.09 6.26 -4.02
C ILE A 487 -22.94 6.93 -5.10
N THR A 488 -23.73 7.92 -4.69
CA THR A 488 -24.55 8.74 -5.59
C THR A 488 -24.07 10.18 -5.69
N ASP A 489 -23.34 10.66 -4.68
CA ASP A 489 -22.72 11.97 -4.67
C ASP A 489 -21.36 11.91 -5.40
N PRO A 490 -21.19 12.60 -6.55
CA PRO A 490 -19.92 12.64 -7.24
C PRO A 490 -18.80 13.26 -6.40
N ASP A 491 -19.08 14.13 -5.42
CA ASP A 491 -18.04 14.72 -4.57
C ASP A 491 -17.42 13.71 -3.60
N ILE A 492 -18.16 12.64 -3.26
CA ILE A 492 -17.63 11.49 -2.50
C ILE A 492 -16.73 10.66 -3.41
N ALA A 493 -17.23 10.27 -4.59
CA ALA A 493 -16.46 9.48 -5.55
C ALA A 493 -15.18 10.20 -6.03
N LYS A 494 -15.23 11.54 -6.17
CA LYS A 494 -14.11 12.36 -6.60
C LYS A 494 -12.87 12.20 -5.70
N GLN A 495 -13.07 11.94 -4.40
CA GLN A 495 -11.97 11.73 -3.45
C GLN A 495 -11.11 10.50 -3.78
N PHE A 496 -11.62 9.59 -4.63
CA PHE A 496 -10.94 8.38 -5.05
C PHE A 496 -10.33 8.49 -6.46
N THR A 497 -10.40 9.65 -7.13
CA THR A 497 -9.73 9.86 -8.42
C THR A 497 -8.23 10.08 -8.25
N VAL A 498 -7.48 9.96 -9.35
CA VAL A 498 -6.01 10.08 -9.36
C VAL A 498 -5.53 11.37 -8.68
N VAL A 499 -6.17 12.52 -8.94
CA VAL A 499 -5.77 13.81 -8.36
C VAL A 499 -6.04 13.93 -6.87
N GLU A 500 -7.21 13.49 -6.41
CA GLU A 500 -7.59 13.73 -5.01
C GLU A 500 -7.03 12.64 -4.09
N PHE A 501 -7.00 11.39 -4.57
CA PHE A 501 -6.60 10.25 -3.76
C PHE A 501 -5.08 10.22 -3.60
N ILE A 502 -4.35 10.12 -4.72
CA ILE A 502 -2.89 9.93 -4.72
C ILE A 502 -2.10 11.18 -5.15
N VAL A 503 -2.77 12.32 -5.27
CA VAL A 503 -2.16 13.60 -5.71
C VAL A 503 -1.36 13.41 -7.00
N GLY A 504 -1.97 12.68 -7.94
CA GLY A 504 -1.28 12.15 -9.12
C GLY A 504 -0.71 13.22 -10.05
N ASP A 505 -1.34 14.40 -10.14
CA ASP A 505 -0.87 15.52 -10.97
C ASP A 505 0.55 16.00 -10.60
N ASP A 506 0.98 15.77 -9.37
CA ASP A 506 2.28 16.23 -8.89
C ASP A 506 3.44 15.32 -9.34
N TRP A 507 3.18 14.05 -9.67
CA TRP A 507 4.25 13.08 -9.92
C TRP A 507 4.05 12.22 -11.17
N ILE A 508 2.81 11.86 -11.54
CA ILE A 508 2.54 11.02 -12.73
C ILE A 508 2.93 11.72 -14.04
N PRO A 509 2.71 13.03 -14.26
CA PRO A 509 3.13 13.69 -15.50
C PRO A 509 4.62 13.54 -15.82
N THR A 510 5.49 13.48 -14.80
CA THR A 510 6.94 13.32 -14.97
C THR A 510 7.33 11.97 -15.55
N THR A 511 6.43 10.99 -15.48
CA THR A 511 6.62 9.63 -16.01
C THR A 511 6.26 9.52 -17.48
N GLY A 512 5.51 10.49 -18.01
CA GLY A 512 4.94 10.46 -19.36
C GLY A 512 3.76 9.49 -19.54
N VAL A 513 3.44 8.65 -18.55
CA VAL A 513 2.34 7.67 -18.61
C VAL A 513 1.00 8.41 -18.70
N PRO A 514 0.11 8.03 -19.64
CA PRO A 514 -1.20 8.64 -19.74
C PRO A 514 -2.05 8.30 -18.50
N TYR A 515 -2.81 9.26 -18.01
CA TYR A 515 -3.78 9.04 -16.94
C TYR A 515 -4.96 10.00 -17.09
N VAL A 516 -6.09 9.61 -16.52
CA VAL A 516 -7.26 10.46 -16.33
C VAL A 516 -7.18 11.04 -14.91
N PRO A 517 -7.08 12.36 -14.74
CA PRO A 517 -6.92 12.98 -13.41
C PRO A 517 -8.17 12.85 -12.51
N GLY A 518 -9.35 12.98 -13.14
CA GLY A 518 -10.67 12.95 -12.50
C GLY A 518 -11.53 11.78 -12.98
N PHE A 519 -12.80 12.03 -13.27
CA PHE A 519 -13.70 11.05 -13.91
C PHE A 519 -13.39 10.88 -15.40
N GLU A 520 -13.58 9.66 -15.93
CA GLU A 520 -13.31 9.33 -17.34
C GLU A 520 -14.24 10.04 -18.32
N ARG A 521 -15.44 10.40 -17.86
CA ARG A 521 -16.43 11.14 -18.65
C ARG A 521 -16.70 12.49 -18.00
N SER A 522 -15.81 13.46 -18.23
CA SER A 522 -16.03 14.88 -17.89
C SER A 522 -16.29 15.74 -19.11
#